data_AF-A0A9E4N1L1-F1
#
_entry.id   AF-A0A9E4N1L1-F1
#
_cell.length_a   1.000
_cell.length_b   1.000
_cell.length_c   1.000
_cell.angle_alpha   90.00
_cell.angle_beta   90.00
_cell.angle_gamma   90.00
#
_symmetry.space_group_name_H-M   'P 1'
#
loop_
_entity.id
_entity.type
_entity.pdbx_description
1 polymer ?
#
loop_
_entity_poly.entity_id
_entity_poly.type
_entity_poly.pdbx_seq_one_letter_code
_entity_poly.pdbx_strand_id
1 'polypeptide(L)' 'MLTNHRLLPVLLLLALSGCSIEPWVQPYERARLADPIMSFERDPVANGFRHHVYQTREAARGAEGGGGGGCGCN' A
#
# COMPACT_ATOMS: atom_id res chain seq x y z
N MET A 1 15.20 36.67 -19.97
CA MET A 1 14.02 35.83 -20.28
C MET A 1 14.35 34.39 -20.71
N LEU A 2 15.63 34.01 -20.96
CA LEU A 2 16.00 32.65 -21.41
C LEU A 2 16.23 31.61 -20.28
N THR A 3 16.11 31.98 -19.02
CA THR A 3 16.38 31.10 -17.86
C THR A 3 15.21 30.17 -17.53
N ASN A 4 13.95 30.59 -17.74
CA ASN A 4 12.78 29.80 -17.36
C ASN A 4 12.57 28.55 -18.23
N HIS A 5 12.89 28.60 -19.54
CA HIS A 5 12.73 27.45 -20.43
C HIS A 5 13.74 26.33 -20.17
N ARG A 6 14.86 26.62 -19.49
CA ARG A 6 15.88 25.61 -19.15
C ARG A 6 15.50 24.76 -17.94
N LEU A 7 14.54 25.19 -17.11
CA LEU A 7 14.08 24.47 -15.93
C LEU A 7 13.07 23.38 -16.25
N LEU A 8 12.33 23.53 -17.36
CA LEU A 8 11.31 22.59 -17.82
C LEU A 8 11.82 21.15 -18.08
N PRO A 9 12.96 20.93 -18.78
CA PRO A 9 13.49 19.57 -18.99
C PRO A 9 14.01 18.93 -17.70
N VAL A 10 14.53 19.72 -16.75
CA VAL A 10 15.00 19.22 -15.46
C VAL A 10 13.83 18.71 -14.63
N LEU A 11 12.74 19.48 -14.56
CA LEU A 11 11.51 19.08 -13.86
C LEU A 11 10.90 17.80 -14.44
N LEU A 12 10.92 17.66 -15.77
CA LEU A 12 10.44 16.46 -16.45
C LEU A 12 11.27 15.22 -16.07
N LEU A 13 12.60 15.32 -16.06
CA LEU A 13 13.48 14.20 -15.68
C LEU A 13 13.29 13.77 -14.22
N LEU A 14 13.03 14.71 -13.31
CA LEU A 14 12.71 14.42 -11.91
C LEU A 14 11.38 13.67 -11.77
N ALA A 15 10.37 14.02 -12.55
CA ALA A 15 9.07 13.35 -12.52
C ALA A 15 9.12 11.89 -13.01
N LEU A 16 10.11 11.51 -13.83
CA LEU A 16 10.30 10.14 -14.31
C LEU A 16 11.14 9.26 -13.37
N SER A 17 11.71 9.80 -12.29
CA SER A 17 12.62 9.07 -11.38
C SER A 17 11.92 8.08 -10.42
N GLY A 18 10.59 7.95 -10.48
CA GLY A 18 9.82 7.15 -9.52
C GLY A 18 9.68 5.64 -9.83
N CYS A 19 10.01 5.19 -11.05
CA CYS A 19 9.57 3.85 -11.50
C CYS A 19 10.52 2.68 -11.21
N SER A 20 11.69 2.89 -10.60
CA SER A 20 12.62 1.79 -10.28
C SER A 20 13.64 2.21 -9.23
N ILE A 21 13.16 2.57 -8.05
CA ILE A 21 14.03 2.91 -6.92
C ILE A 21 14.19 1.66 -6.05
N GLU A 22 15.30 0.94 -6.18
CA GLU A 22 15.75 0.03 -5.12
C GLU A 22 15.96 0.87 -3.83
N PRO A 23 15.25 0.53 -2.74
CA PRO A 23 15.20 -0.83 -2.26
C PRO A 23 13.75 -1.31 -2.11
N TRP A 24 13.26 -2.15 -3.02
CA TRP A 24 12.04 -2.89 -2.72
C TRP A 24 12.36 -3.94 -1.65
N VAL A 25 11.54 -3.98 -0.60
CA VAL A 25 11.60 -5.03 0.42
C VAL A 25 11.02 -6.30 -0.20
N GLN A 26 11.72 -7.43 -0.07
CA GLN A 26 11.24 -8.69 -0.63
C GLN A 26 9.88 -9.05 0.01
N PRO A 27 8.92 -9.64 -0.74
CA PRO A 27 7.56 -9.85 -0.21
C PRO A 27 7.49 -10.55 1.15
N TYR A 28 8.42 -11.48 1.42
CA TYR A 28 8.52 -12.22 2.68
C TYR A 28 9.21 -11.44 3.81
N GLU A 29 9.96 -10.40 3.52
CA GLU A 29 10.57 -9.51 4.52
C GLU A 29 9.59 -8.45 5.01
N ARG A 30 8.51 -8.18 4.26
CA ARG A 30 7.47 -7.20 4.63
C ARG A 30 6.83 -7.50 5.99
N ALA A 31 6.73 -8.78 6.35
CA ALA A 31 6.20 -9.20 7.65
C ALA A 31 7.06 -8.72 8.83
N ARG A 32 8.36 -8.47 8.64
CA ARG A 32 9.24 -7.92 9.70
C ARG A 32 9.12 -6.41 9.87
N LEU A 33 8.54 -5.72 8.89
CA LEU A 33 8.33 -4.28 8.94
C LEU A 33 7.04 -3.91 9.68
N ALA A 34 6.06 -4.82 9.71
CA ALA A 34 4.79 -4.65 10.40
C ALA A 34 4.88 -5.13 11.86
N ASP A 35 5.04 -4.20 12.79
CA ASP A 35 4.95 -4.46 14.23
C ASP A 35 3.49 -4.82 14.59
N PRO A 36 3.26 -5.79 15.50
CA PRO A 36 1.92 -6.09 16.01
C PRO A 36 1.09 -4.87 16.46
N ILE A 37 1.73 -3.79 16.94
CA ILE A 37 1.01 -2.56 17.31
C ILE A 37 0.37 -1.83 16.11
N MET A 38 0.86 -2.07 14.90
CA MET A 38 0.31 -1.50 13.67
C MET A 38 -0.94 -2.26 13.18
N SER A 39 -1.39 -3.29 13.90
CA SER A 39 -2.61 -4.00 13.53
C SER A 39 -3.83 -3.09 13.73
N PHE A 40 -4.68 -2.98 12.71
CA PHE A 40 -5.94 -2.24 12.83
C PHE A 40 -6.92 -2.90 13.78
N GLU A 41 -6.77 -4.20 13.99
CA GLU A 41 -7.67 -5.00 14.79
C GLU A 41 -6.89 -5.77 15.86
N ARG A 42 -7.49 -5.86 17.05
CA ARG A 42 -6.85 -6.46 18.23
C ARG A 42 -7.03 -7.97 18.27
N ASP A 43 -8.13 -8.47 17.70
CA ASP A 43 -8.46 -9.89 17.64
C ASP A 43 -8.64 -10.35 16.18
N PRO A 44 -7.62 -11.01 15.59
CA PRO A 44 -7.69 -11.44 14.19
C PRO A 44 -8.73 -12.54 13.94
N VAL A 45 -9.05 -13.36 14.95
CA VAL A 45 -10.04 -14.45 14.82
C VAL A 45 -11.43 -13.86 14.74
N ALA A 46 -11.78 -12.98 15.67
CA ALA A 46 -13.06 -12.29 15.65
C ALA A 46 -13.21 -11.42 14.40
N ASN A 47 -12.13 -10.81 13.92
CA ASN A 47 -12.15 -10.01 12.71
C ASN A 47 -12.46 -10.84 11.47
N GLY A 48 -11.78 -11.98 11.29
CA GLY A 48 -12.02 -12.88 10.16
C GLY A 48 -13.47 -13.34 10.07
N PHE A 49 -14.09 -13.62 11.21
CA PHE A 49 -15.51 -13.96 11.27
C PHE A 49 -16.40 -12.79 10.81
N ARG A 50 -16.16 -11.56 11.30
CA ARG A 50 -16.93 -10.37 10.88
C ARG A 50 -16.77 -10.08 9.40
N HIS A 51 -15.55 -10.17 8.86
CA HIS A 51 -15.29 -10.04 7.43
C HIS A 51 -16.07 -11.05 6.62
N HIS A 52 -16.10 -12.33 7.01
CA HIS A 52 -16.87 -13.34 6.30
C HIS A 52 -18.37 -13.00 6.23
N VAL A 53 -18.93 -12.47 7.32
CA VAL A 53 -20.32 -12.01 7.38
C VAL A 53 -20.55 -10.84 6.42
N TYR A 54 -19.68 -9.82 6.42
CA TYR A 54 -19.80 -8.66 5.53
C TYR A 54 -19.62 -9.04 4.05
N GLN A 55 -18.62 -9.87 3.73
CA GLN A 55 -18.42 -10.39 2.37
C GLN A 55 -19.67 -11.05 1.80
N THR A 56 -20.39 -11.80 2.65
CA THR A 56 -21.59 -12.53 2.25
C THR A 56 -22.81 -11.62 2.13
N ARG A 57 -23.01 -10.72 3.10
CA ARG A 57 -24.17 -9.84 3.14
C ARG A 57 -24.11 -8.71 2.12
N GLU A 58 -22.93 -8.16 1.92
CA GLU A 58 -22.73 -6.96 1.11
C GLU A 58 -22.18 -7.27 -0.30
N ALA A 59 -22.07 -8.57 -0.64
CA ALA A 59 -21.42 -9.03 -1.87
C ALA A 59 -20.00 -8.42 -2.08
N ALA A 60 -19.31 -8.10 -0.99
CA ALA A 60 -18.05 -7.36 -0.97
C ALA A 60 -16.81 -8.26 -0.81
N ARG A 61 -16.78 -9.40 -1.50
CA ARG A 61 -15.64 -10.34 -1.46
C ARG A 61 -14.35 -9.64 -1.87
N GLY A 62 -13.36 -9.57 -0.98
CA GLY A 62 -12.04 -9.01 -1.26
C GLY A 62 -11.91 -7.51 -0.97
N ALA A 63 -12.91 -6.90 -0.33
CA ALA A 63 -12.89 -5.49 0.05
C ALA A 63 -12.02 -5.19 1.28
N GLU A 64 -11.55 -6.22 1.97
CA GLU A 64 -10.81 -6.13 3.25
C GLU A 64 -9.34 -5.73 3.12
N GLY A 65 -8.84 -5.58 1.89
CA GLY A 65 -7.45 -5.25 1.61
C GLY A 65 -6.46 -6.39 1.89
N GLY A 66 -5.20 -6.20 1.46
CA GLY A 66 -4.12 -7.17 1.65
C GLY A 66 -3.65 -7.25 3.12
N GLY A 67 -2.96 -8.34 3.47
CA GLY A 67 -2.48 -8.63 4.82
C GLY A 67 -1.47 -7.61 5.34
N GLY A 68 -1.95 -6.50 5.89
CA GLY A 68 -1.17 -5.41 6.42
C GLY A 68 -1.97 -4.12 6.39
N GLY A 69 -1.78 -3.27 7.40
CA GLY A 69 -2.55 -2.04 7.53
C GLY A 69 -2.23 -1.02 6.43
N GLY A 70 -2.96 -1.07 5.32
CA GLY A 70 -2.78 -0.17 4.18
C GLY A 70 -3.94 -0.22 3.20
N CYS A 71 -3.99 0.75 2.28
CA CYS A 71 -4.86 0.70 1.10
C CYS A 71 -4.52 -0.57 0.33
N GLY A 72 -5.42 -1.56 0.33
CA GLY A 72 -5.17 -2.95 -0.02
C GLY A 72 -4.84 -3.26 -1.47
N CYS A 73 -3.99 -2.48 -2.12
CA CYS A 73 -3.42 -2.78 -3.41
C CYS A 73 -2.33 -3.86 -3.24
N ASN A 74 -2.59 -5.04 -3.82
CA ASN A 74 -1.58 -6.09 -4.02
C ASN A 74 -1.03 -5.97 -5.44
#